data_AF-A0A7C5FGT8-F1
#
_entry.id   AF-A0A7C5FGT8-F1
#
_cell.length_a   1.000
_cell.length_b   1.000
_cell.length_c   1.000
_cell.angle_alpha   90.00
_cell.angle_beta   90.00
_cell.angle_gamma   90.00
#
_symmetry.space_group_name_H-M   'P 1'
#
loop_
_entity.id
_entity.type
_entity.pdbx_description
1 polymer ?
#
loop_
_entity_poly.entity_id
_entity_poly.type
_entity_poly.pdbx_seq_one_letter_code
_entity_poly.pdbx_strand_id
1 'polypeptide(L)'
;MEVRQLWTELKQKHRAIPAFNFSSPDVALTVAKAVKKANYYCLLSTSERELNFMTMEVAVGIVDGLKKQGFPVFLNLDHGKDLEVIKKAIKNGYDCIHFDGSAYTLEENIRLTKEIVDLCRPLNISVEGEVGQIGGSSTVSDETKGESVLTKVDEAVRFAKETGIDILACSFGSFHGIVEGKIKKLDTTILSEIKKQVDIPFVLHGGSGIDDEEIRKAINAGVVKINFNTELRLAWSQGLHEYQANNPKDIIPTNELAAADEKVRRVVEEKVKICKQE
;
A
#
# COMPACT_ATOMS: atom_id res chain seq x y z
N MET A 1 -0.53 -2.17 -19.42
CA MET A 1 0.06 -0.92 -18.91
C MET A 1 1.10 -1.31 -17.90
N GLU A 2 2.30 -0.77 -18.02
CA GLU A 2 3.40 -1.05 -17.09
C GLU A 2 3.31 -0.16 -15.86
N VAL A 3 3.63 -0.68 -14.68
CA VAL A 3 3.50 0.04 -13.41
C VAL A 3 4.31 1.35 -13.41
N ARG A 4 5.51 1.34 -13.99
CA ARG A 4 6.36 2.55 -14.08
C ARG A 4 5.70 3.69 -14.85
N GLN A 5 5.04 3.38 -15.96
CA GLN A 5 4.31 4.37 -16.77
C GLN A 5 3.10 4.92 -15.99
N LEU A 6 2.46 4.07 -15.19
CA LEU A 6 1.34 4.46 -14.35
C LEU A 6 1.74 5.52 -13.31
N TRP A 7 2.94 5.45 -12.72
CA TRP A 7 3.41 6.48 -11.79
C TRP A 7 3.47 7.86 -12.41
N THR A 8 4.00 7.94 -13.63
CA THR A 8 4.06 9.20 -14.39
C THR A 8 2.66 9.72 -14.70
N GLU A 9 1.75 8.85 -15.16
CA GLU A 9 0.38 9.22 -15.47
C GLU A 9 -0.37 9.75 -14.24
N LEU A 10 -0.29 9.03 -13.11
CA LEU A 10 -0.95 9.41 -11.86
C LEU A 10 -0.43 10.75 -11.34
N LYS A 11 0.88 10.96 -11.39
CA LYS A 11 1.52 12.22 -11.01
C LYS A 11 1.03 13.40 -11.86
N GLN A 12 0.92 13.21 -13.18
CA GLN A 12 0.43 14.24 -14.10
C GLN A 12 -1.05 14.55 -13.89
N LYS A 13 -1.85 13.54 -13.56
CA LYS A 13 -3.30 13.68 -13.35
C LYS A 13 -3.68 14.07 -11.92
N HIS A 14 -2.71 14.25 -11.03
CA HIS A 14 -2.94 14.45 -9.59
C HIS A 14 -3.86 13.39 -9.00
N ARG A 15 -3.57 12.13 -9.29
CA ARG A 15 -4.29 10.96 -8.78
C ARG A 15 -3.34 10.02 -8.06
N ALA A 16 -3.90 9.16 -7.23
CA ALA A 16 -3.18 8.07 -6.62
C ALA A 16 -3.82 6.72 -6.95
N ILE A 17 -3.05 5.66 -6.89
CA ILE A 17 -3.55 4.30 -6.88
C ILE A 17 -3.67 3.82 -5.43
N PRO A 18 -4.81 3.24 -5.03
CA PRO A 18 -4.89 2.60 -3.74
C PRO A 18 -4.15 1.26 -3.76
N ALA A 19 -3.35 1.02 -2.73
CA ALA A 19 -2.73 -0.25 -2.42
C ALA A 19 -3.46 -0.88 -1.24
N PHE A 20 -4.22 -1.95 -1.50
CA PHE A 20 -5.02 -2.65 -0.52
C PHE A 20 -4.33 -3.94 -0.11
N ASN A 21 -4.04 -4.09 1.18
CA ASN A 21 -3.58 -5.40 1.67
C ASN A 21 -4.72 -6.42 1.64
N PHE A 22 -4.40 -7.67 1.32
CA PHE A 22 -5.37 -8.76 1.32
C PHE A 22 -4.79 -10.01 1.99
N SER A 23 -5.61 -10.68 2.79
CA SER A 23 -5.24 -11.91 3.51
C SER A 23 -6.04 -13.14 3.04
N SER A 24 -6.97 -12.96 2.10
CA SER A 24 -7.87 -14.01 1.63
C SER A 24 -8.36 -13.77 0.20
N PRO A 25 -8.81 -14.83 -0.52
CA PRO A 25 -9.31 -14.70 -1.89
C PRO A 25 -10.58 -13.85 -2.03
N ASP A 26 -11.49 -13.88 -1.04
CA ASP A 26 -12.73 -13.11 -1.01
C ASP A 26 -12.44 -11.60 -1.03
N VAL A 27 -11.60 -11.11 -0.11
CA VAL A 27 -11.17 -9.70 -0.07
C VAL A 27 -10.50 -9.29 -1.38
N ALA A 28 -9.57 -10.10 -1.91
CA ALA A 28 -8.89 -9.79 -3.16
C ALA A 28 -9.87 -9.65 -4.35
N LEU A 29 -10.83 -10.57 -4.46
CA LEU A 29 -11.87 -10.53 -5.49
C LEU A 29 -12.81 -9.34 -5.30
N THR A 30 -13.20 -9.03 -4.07
CA THR A 30 -14.06 -7.89 -3.72
C THR A 30 -13.41 -6.57 -4.11
N VAL A 31 -12.13 -6.37 -3.74
CA VAL A 31 -11.34 -5.21 -4.14
C VAL A 31 -11.27 -5.09 -5.67
N ALA A 32 -10.91 -6.18 -6.35
CA ALA A 32 -10.76 -6.20 -7.80
C ALA A 32 -12.07 -5.85 -8.53
N LYS A 33 -13.21 -6.36 -8.06
CA LYS A 33 -14.54 -6.03 -8.60
C LYS A 33 -14.91 -4.56 -8.40
N ALA A 34 -14.70 -4.02 -7.21
CA ALA A 34 -15.00 -2.63 -6.90
C ALA A 34 -14.16 -1.66 -7.75
N VAL A 35 -12.86 -1.94 -7.87
CA VAL A 35 -11.92 -1.14 -8.66
C VAL A 35 -12.25 -1.20 -10.16
N LYS A 36 -12.59 -2.40 -10.69
CA LYS A 36 -13.04 -2.57 -12.08
C LYS A 36 -14.31 -1.77 -12.38
N LYS A 37 -15.30 -1.83 -11.48
CA LYS A 37 -16.56 -1.05 -11.59
C LYS A 37 -16.30 0.46 -11.61
N ALA A 38 -15.27 0.92 -10.89
CA ALA A 38 -14.87 2.32 -10.87
C ALA A 38 -14.01 2.76 -12.09
N ASN A 39 -13.77 1.86 -13.05
CA ASN A 39 -12.87 2.04 -14.19
C ASN A 39 -11.48 2.53 -13.76
N TYR A 40 -10.91 1.85 -12.77
CA TYR A 40 -9.63 2.23 -12.17
C TYR A 40 -8.69 1.04 -11.99
N TYR A 41 -7.55 1.26 -11.34
CA TYR A 41 -6.53 0.27 -11.03
C TYR A 41 -6.27 0.23 -9.53
N CYS A 42 -5.73 -0.88 -9.01
CA CYS A 42 -5.24 -0.96 -7.64
C CYS A 42 -4.03 -1.89 -7.52
N LEU A 43 -3.30 -1.76 -6.41
CA LEU A 43 -2.34 -2.77 -5.98
C LEU A 43 -3.02 -3.66 -4.94
N LEU A 44 -2.91 -4.97 -5.12
CA LEU A 44 -3.18 -5.97 -4.11
C LEU A 44 -1.86 -6.28 -3.41
N SER A 45 -1.76 -5.91 -2.14
CA SER A 45 -0.53 -5.93 -1.37
C SER A 45 -0.47 -7.10 -0.39
N THR A 46 0.70 -7.69 -0.22
CA THR A 46 0.98 -8.67 0.83
C THR A 46 2.18 -8.21 1.64
N SER A 47 2.03 -8.07 2.97
CA SER A 47 3.18 -7.98 3.87
C SER A 47 3.66 -9.37 4.27
N GLU A 48 4.80 -9.46 4.95
CA GLU A 48 5.28 -10.72 5.53
C GLU A 48 4.25 -11.39 6.44
N ARG A 49 3.36 -10.61 7.10
CA ARG A 49 2.27 -11.17 7.91
C ARG A 49 1.27 -11.96 7.06
N GLU A 50 0.81 -11.38 5.95
CA GLU A 50 -0.08 -12.08 5.04
C GLU A 50 0.62 -13.29 4.41
N LEU A 51 1.90 -13.13 4.02
CA LEU A 51 2.69 -14.21 3.44
C LEU A 51 2.95 -15.38 4.40
N ASN A 52 3.11 -15.11 5.70
CA ASN A 52 3.20 -16.17 6.70
C ASN A 52 1.90 -16.96 6.87
N PHE A 53 0.75 -16.33 6.59
CA PHE A 53 -0.55 -16.99 6.65
C PHE A 53 -0.87 -17.76 5.37
N MET A 54 -0.79 -17.11 4.21
CA MET A 54 -1.27 -17.67 2.94
C MET A 54 -0.17 -18.26 2.07
N THR A 55 1.10 -17.97 2.32
CA THR A 55 2.25 -18.19 1.42
C THR A 55 2.23 -17.31 0.18
N MET A 56 3.42 -17.06 -0.37
CA MET A 56 3.61 -16.22 -1.56
C MET A 56 3.01 -16.85 -2.81
N GLU A 57 3.14 -18.16 -2.95
CA GLU A 57 2.64 -18.92 -4.10
C GLU A 57 1.11 -18.84 -4.22
N VAL A 58 0.40 -18.88 -3.09
CA VAL A 58 -1.07 -18.72 -3.08
C VAL A 58 -1.47 -17.28 -3.40
N ALA A 59 -0.77 -16.28 -2.82
CA ALA A 59 -1.03 -14.87 -3.13
C ALA A 59 -0.89 -14.59 -4.64
N VAL A 60 0.17 -15.11 -5.26
CA VAL A 60 0.41 -15.04 -6.71
C VAL A 60 -0.71 -15.74 -7.47
N GLY A 61 -1.08 -16.96 -7.09
CA GLY A 61 -2.15 -17.72 -7.73
C GLY A 61 -3.50 -16.99 -7.72
N ILE A 62 -3.83 -16.31 -6.61
CA ILE A 62 -5.04 -15.48 -6.50
C ILE A 62 -4.98 -14.32 -7.49
N VAL A 63 -3.90 -13.52 -7.47
CA VAL A 63 -3.81 -12.32 -8.32
C VAL A 63 -3.69 -12.67 -9.80
N ASP A 64 -2.99 -13.74 -10.16
CA ASP A 64 -2.93 -14.25 -11.53
C ASP A 64 -4.31 -14.69 -12.03
N GLY A 65 -5.10 -15.34 -11.17
CA GLY A 65 -6.49 -15.69 -11.47
C GLY A 65 -7.36 -14.47 -11.75
N LEU A 66 -7.15 -13.37 -11.02
CA LEU A 66 -7.83 -12.09 -11.26
C LEU A 66 -7.37 -11.44 -12.56
N LYS A 67 -6.06 -11.37 -12.81
CA LYS A 67 -5.50 -10.82 -14.06
C LYS A 67 -6.01 -11.57 -15.29
N LYS A 68 -6.10 -12.91 -15.26
CA LYS A 68 -6.65 -13.73 -16.35
C LYS A 68 -8.12 -13.44 -16.67
N GLN A 69 -8.89 -12.95 -15.70
CA GLN A 69 -10.27 -12.51 -15.87
C GLN A 69 -10.38 -11.03 -16.30
N GLY A 70 -9.25 -10.38 -16.58
CA GLY A 70 -9.18 -8.98 -16.97
C GLY A 70 -9.57 -8.02 -15.85
N PHE A 71 -9.23 -8.34 -14.59
CA PHE A 71 -9.29 -7.36 -13.51
C PHE A 71 -8.04 -6.47 -13.52
N PRO A 72 -8.18 -5.15 -13.32
CA PRO A 72 -7.10 -4.17 -13.42
C PRO A 72 -6.26 -4.09 -12.13
N VAL A 73 -5.62 -5.19 -11.75
CA VAL A 73 -4.88 -5.32 -10.49
C VAL A 73 -3.39 -5.61 -10.71
N PHE A 74 -2.55 -5.07 -9.82
CA PHE A 74 -1.13 -5.37 -9.70
C PHE A 74 -0.83 -6.01 -8.35
N LEU A 75 0.16 -6.89 -8.28
CA LEU A 75 0.63 -7.54 -7.05
C LEU A 75 1.84 -6.79 -6.48
N ASN A 76 1.78 -6.45 -5.19
CA ASN A 76 2.78 -5.68 -4.48
C ASN A 76 3.29 -6.40 -3.22
N LEU A 77 4.61 -6.48 -3.06
CA LEU A 77 5.22 -6.88 -1.80
C LEU A 77 5.31 -5.64 -0.93
N ASP A 78 4.71 -5.68 0.26
CA ASP A 78 4.61 -4.54 1.16
C ASP A 78 5.54 -4.72 2.37
N HIS A 79 6.44 -3.76 2.60
CA HIS A 79 7.43 -3.78 3.67
C HIS A 79 8.29 -5.05 3.69
N GLY A 80 8.86 -5.44 2.53
CA GLY A 80 9.83 -6.53 2.48
C GLY A 80 11.10 -6.11 3.21
N LYS A 81 11.54 -6.89 4.20
CA LYS A 81 12.76 -6.59 5.00
C LYS A 81 13.91 -7.52 4.69
N ASP A 82 13.58 -8.76 4.33
CA ASP A 82 14.55 -9.79 3.99
C ASP A 82 14.78 -9.84 2.47
N LEU A 83 16.04 -9.74 2.07
CA LEU A 83 16.45 -9.84 0.67
C LEU A 83 16.03 -11.18 0.03
N GLU A 84 15.97 -12.26 0.79
CA GLU A 84 15.52 -13.57 0.30
C GLU A 84 14.02 -13.58 0.01
N VAL A 85 13.20 -12.92 0.84
CA VAL A 85 11.77 -12.73 0.56
C VAL A 85 11.60 -11.89 -0.71
N ILE A 86 12.40 -10.84 -0.89
CA ILE A 86 12.36 -9.99 -2.07
C ILE A 86 12.75 -10.76 -3.33
N LYS A 87 13.86 -11.50 -3.30
CA LYS A 87 14.28 -12.37 -4.42
C LYS A 87 13.20 -13.39 -4.76
N LYS A 88 12.52 -13.95 -3.74
CA LYS A 88 11.40 -14.86 -3.94
C LYS A 88 10.23 -14.15 -4.62
N ALA A 89 9.86 -12.94 -4.19
CA ALA A 89 8.78 -12.16 -4.80
C ALA A 89 9.08 -11.79 -6.26
N ILE A 90 10.31 -11.35 -6.54
CA ILE A 90 10.80 -11.10 -7.90
C ILE A 90 10.64 -12.35 -8.77
N LYS A 91 11.13 -13.50 -8.29
CA LYS A 91 11.05 -14.78 -9.03
C LYS A 91 9.61 -15.22 -9.28
N ASN A 92 8.68 -14.90 -8.39
CA ASN A 92 7.27 -15.27 -8.51
C ASN A 92 6.42 -14.25 -9.27
N GLY A 93 7.02 -13.22 -9.87
CA GLY A 93 6.31 -12.32 -10.78
C GLY A 93 5.49 -11.22 -10.11
N TYR A 94 5.92 -10.76 -8.93
CA TYR A 94 5.38 -9.52 -8.35
C TYR A 94 5.59 -8.34 -9.30
N ASP A 95 4.60 -7.47 -9.45
CA ASP A 95 4.72 -6.28 -10.32
C ASP A 95 5.45 -5.13 -9.59
N CYS A 96 5.35 -5.10 -8.25
CA CYS A 96 5.94 -4.09 -7.38
C CYS A 96 6.63 -4.72 -6.18
N ILE A 97 7.78 -4.18 -5.80
CA ILE A 97 8.53 -4.53 -4.59
C ILE A 97 8.71 -3.27 -3.76
N HIS A 98 8.21 -3.28 -2.52
CA HIS A 98 8.61 -2.33 -1.50
C HIS A 98 9.68 -2.97 -0.60
N PHE A 99 10.90 -2.41 -0.64
CA PHE A 99 11.94 -2.72 0.35
C PHE A 99 11.94 -1.68 1.46
N ASP A 100 11.65 -2.15 2.68
CA ASP A 100 11.67 -1.34 3.89
C ASP A 100 13.04 -1.46 4.56
N GLY A 101 13.96 -0.62 4.10
CA GLY A 101 15.30 -0.49 4.67
C GLY A 101 15.40 0.55 5.80
N SER A 102 14.27 1.04 6.32
CA SER A 102 14.22 2.15 7.29
C SER A 102 14.99 1.91 8.59
N ALA A 103 15.18 0.64 8.96
CA ALA A 103 15.94 0.25 10.15
C ALA A 103 17.46 0.29 9.97
N TYR A 104 17.95 0.39 8.73
CA TYR A 104 19.37 0.48 8.43
C TYR A 104 19.88 1.92 8.49
N THR A 105 21.21 2.08 8.56
CA THR A 105 21.81 3.39 8.28
C THR A 105 21.47 3.81 6.85
N LEU A 106 21.44 5.12 6.59
CA LEU A 106 21.15 5.63 5.24
C LEU A 106 22.07 5.00 4.17
N GLU A 107 23.36 4.85 4.47
CA GLU A 107 24.34 4.27 3.54
C GLU A 107 24.03 2.82 3.19
N GLU A 108 23.67 2.01 4.21
CA GLU A 108 23.36 0.61 4.00
C GLU A 108 21.99 0.43 3.32
N ASN A 109 21.01 1.28 3.66
CA ASN A 109 19.72 1.33 2.98
C ASN A 109 19.89 1.67 1.49
N ILE A 110 20.72 2.68 1.16
CA ILE A 110 21.05 3.02 -0.24
C ILE A 110 21.69 1.83 -0.96
N ARG A 111 22.68 1.18 -0.33
CA ARG A 111 23.40 0.05 -0.91
C ARG A 111 22.46 -1.12 -1.25
N LEU A 112 21.64 -1.54 -0.29
CA LEU A 112 20.71 -2.66 -0.44
C LEU A 112 19.59 -2.33 -1.42
N THR A 113 19.01 -1.13 -1.34
CA THR A 113 17.95 -0.69 -2.25
C THR A 113 18.46 -0.68 -3.69
N LYS A 114 19.69 -0.21 -3.93
CA LYS A 114 20.29 -0.21 -5.27
C LYS A 114 20.46 -1.61 -5.84
N GLU A 115 20.90 -2.57 -5.02
CA GLU A 115 20.98 -3.98 -5.42
C GLU A 115 19.62 -4.51 -5.87
N ILE A 116 18.56 -4.21 -5.12
CA ILE A 116 17.19 -4.61 -5.45
C ILE A 116 16.69 -3.93 -6.74
N VAL A 117 16.96 -2.63 -6.91
CA VAL A 117 16.64 -1.89 -8.14
C VAL A 117 17.30 -2.54 -9.35
N ASP A 118 18.58 -2.89 -9.25
CA ASP A 118 19.33 -3.52 -10.35
C ASP A 118 18.80 -4.92 -10.69
N LEU A 119 18.30 -5.68 -9.71
CA LEU A 119 17.62 -6.97 -9.93
C LEU A 119 16.25 -6.82 -10.59
N CYS A 120 15.47 -5.80 -10.20
CA CYS A 120 14.10 -5.59 -10.67
C CYS A 120 14.02 -4.91 -12.05
N ARG A 121 15.00 -4.06 -12.39
CA ARG A 121 14.96 -3.23 -13.60
C ARG A 121 14.80 -4.04 -14.90
N PRO A 122 15.56 -5.12 -15.17
CA PRO A 122 15.43 -5.92 -16.39
C PRO A 122 14.10 -6.67 -16.51
N LEU A 123 13.43 -6.91 -15.38
CA LEU A 123 12.15 -7.63 -15.31
C LEU A 123 10.93 -6.71 -15.33
N ASN A 124 11.18 -5.41 -15.46
CA ASN A 124 10.18 -4.36 -15.39
C ASN A 124 9.33 -4.33 -14.10
N ILE A 125 9.94 -4.74 -12.99
CA ILE A 125 9.33 -4.70 -11.67
C ILE A 125 9.61 -3.33 -11.06
N SER A 126 8.58 -2.65 -10.56
CA SER A 126 8.72 -1.34 -9.91
C SER A 126 9.30 -1.52 -8.50
N VAL A 127 10.24 -0.66 -8.11
CA VAL A 127 10.80 -0.65 -6.75
C VAL A 127 10.41 0.60 -6.00
N GLU A 128 9.77 0.38 -4.86
CA GLU A 128 9.51 1.36 -3.82
C GLU A 128 10.60 1.25 -2.75
N GLY A 129 11.23 2.36 -2.42
CA GLY A 129 12.19 2.45 -1.32
C GLY A 129 11.68 3.37 -0.22
N GLU A 130 11.93 3.00 1.03
CA GLU A 130 11.54 3.77 2.22
C GLU A 130 12.75 4.41 2.91
N VAL A 131 12.62 5.69 3.25
CA VAL A 131 13.60 6.44 4.07
C VAL A 131 12.88 7.23 5.17
N GLY A 132 13.50 7.28 6.34
CA GLY A 132 12.86 7.78 7.56
C GLY A 132 12.13 6.67 8.32
N GLN A 133 11.41 7.02 9.39
CA GLN A 133 10.75 6.03 10.26
C GLN A 133 9.24 6.30 10.32
N ILE A 134 8.45 5.34 9.86
CA ILE A 134 6.99 5.36 9.92
C ILE A 134 6.53 4.38 11.00
N GLY A 135 6.08 4.93 12.13
CA GLY A 135 5.61 4.14 13.27
C GLY A 135 4.24 3.50 13.04
N GLY A 136 3.77 2.78 14.05
CA GLY A 136 2.45 2.16 14.13
C GLY A 136 2.43 0.67 13.79
N SER A 137 1.23 0.10 13.85
CA SER A 137 0.92 -1.27 13.44
C SER A 137 -0.46 -1.25 12.78
N SER A 138 -0.70 -2.07 11.75
CA SER A 138 -1.99 -2.13 11.02
C SER A 138 -3.13 -2.74 11.85
N THR A 139 -3.43 -2.12 12.97
CA THR A 139 -4.40 -2.50 14.01
C THR A 139 -5.16 -1.26 14.49
N VAL A 140 -6.23 -1.46 15.25
CA VAL A 140 -6.85 -0.41 16.06
C VAL A 140 -6.31 -0.50 17.47
N SER A 141 -5.88 0.60 18.06
CA SER A 141 -5.30 0.63 19.41
C SER A 141 -5.46 1.98 20.09
N ASP A 142 -5.27 2.01 21.41
CA ASP A 142 -5.27 3.24 22.20
C ASP A 142 -3.93 3.99 22.11
N GLU A 143 -2.88 3.28 21.68
CA GLU A 143 -1.52 3.80 21.57
C GLU A 143 -0.87 3.46 20.23
N THR A 144 0.07 4.31 19.80
CA THR A 144 0.91 4.08 18.62
C THR A 144 2.10 3.20 18.99
N LYS A 145 2.30 2.08 18.29
CA LYS A 145 3.51 1.27 18.45
C LYS A 145 4.68 1.88 17.67
N GLY A 146 5.71 2.35 18.37
CA GLY A 146 6.85 3.01 17.74
C GLY A 146 6.55 4.46 17.34
N GLU A 147 7.60 5.28 17.31
CA GLU A 147 7.50 6.70 16.97
C GLU A 147 7.64 6.90 15.46
N SER A 148 6.89 7.87 14.93
CA SER A 148 7.08 8.34 13.56
C SER A 148 7.95 9.58 13.60
N VAL A 149 9.09 9.53 12.93
CA VAL A 149 10.01 10.66 12.85
C VAL A 149 9.97 11.20 11.44
N LEU A 150 9.72 12.51 11.30
CA LEU A 150 9.67 13.18 10.00
C LEU A 150 11.00 12.97 9.27
N THR A 151 10.90 12.63 8.00
CA THR A 151 12.06 12.36 7.16
C THR A 151 12.79 13.67 6.85
N LYS A 152 14.12 13.65 6.94
CA LYS A 152 14.92 14.80 6.53
C LYS A 152 14.98 14.89 5.01
N VAL A 153 14.76 16.10 4.49
CA VAL A 153 14.67 16.36 3.04
C VAL A 153 15.97 15.98 2.32
N ASP A 154 17.12 16.31 2.90
CA ASP A 154 18.45 16.01 2.34
C ASP A 154 18.71 14.49 2.26
N GLU A 155 18.32 13.74 3.30
CA GLU A 155 18.41 12.27 3.30
C GLU A 155 17.52 11.66 2.23
N ALA A 156 16.28 12.12 2.08
CA ALA A 156 15.35 11.64 1.07
C ALA A 156 15.81 11.93 -0.37
N VAL A 157 16.33 13.14 -0.62
CA VAL A 157 16.88 13.53 -1.93
C VAL A 157 18.10 12.70 -2.27
N ARG A 158 19.01 12.50 -1.30
CA ARG A 158 20.19 11.65 -1.47
C ARG A 158 19.79 10.21 -1.77
N PHE A 159 18.88 9.65 -0.99
CA PHE A 159 18.36 8.30 -1.14
C PHE A 159 17.78 8.07 -2.55
N ALA A 160 16.87 8.94 -2.99
CA ALA A 160 16.26 8.83 -4.31
C ALA A 160 17.28 8.89 -5.46
N LYS A 161 18.25 9.82 -5.38
CA LYS A 161 19.28 9.99 -6.41
C LYS A 161 20.26 8.83 -6.49
N GLU A 162 20.69 8.29 -5.35
CA GLU A 162 21.73 7.25 -5.32
C GLU A 162 21.19 5.83 -5.58
N THR A 163 19.92 5.57 -5.25
CA THR A 163 19.29 4.26 -5.42
C THR A 163 18.66 4.04 -6.79
N GLY A 164 18.08 5.09 -7.39
CA GLY A 164 17.35 4.97 -8.66
C GLY A 164 16.04 4.20 -8.56
N ILE A 165 15.39 4.23 -7.39
CA ILE A 165 14.03 3.73 -7.14
C ILE A 165 12.99 4.42 -8.03
N ASP A 166 11.85 3.75 -8.22
CA ASP A 166 10.76 4.23 -9.06
C ASP A 166 9.79 5.14 -8.29
N ILE A 167 9.62 4.91 -6.99
CA ILE A 167 8.70 5.65 -6.12
C ILE A 167 9.25 5.68 -4.68
N LEU A 168 9.05 6.79 -3.97
CA LEU A 168 9.64 7.03 -2.65
C LEU A 168 8.58 7.02 -1.54
N ALA A 169 8.78 6.16 -0.54
CA ALA A 169 8.10 6.25 0.74
C ALA A 169 8.95 7.07 1.72
N CYS A 170 8.32 8.05 2.38
CA CYS A 170 8.94 8.83 3.44
C CYS A 170 7.93 9.16 4.53
N SER A 171 8.40 9.41 5.74
CA SER A 171 7.58 9.83 6.87
C SER A 171 7.34 11.35 6.84
N PHE A 172 6.08 11.73 6.68
CA PHE A 172 5.62 13.13 6.70
C PHE A 172 4.39 13.33 7.59
N GLY A 173 4.28 12.55 8.69
CA GLY A 173 3.25 12.71 9.71
C GLY A 173 2.18 11.61 9.76
N SER A 174 2.28 10.60 8.88
CA SER A 174 1.43 9.40 8.97
C SER A 174 2.01 8.33 9.90
N PHE A 175 1.16 7.40 10.32
CA PHE A 175 1.53 6.19 11.04
C PHE A 175 0.57 5.04 10.68
N HIS A 176 0.99 3.79 10.86
CA HIS A 176 0.16 2.62 10.61
C HIS A 176 -0.90 2.41 11.70
N GLY A 177 -2.08 1.95 11.30
CA GLY A 177 -3.19 1.70 12.24
C GLY A 177 -4.15 2.88 12.37
N ILE A 178 -5.17 2.69 13.21
CA ILE A 178 -6.06 3.76 13.67
C ILE A 178 -5.87 3.83 15.18
N VAL A 179 -5.56 5.02 15.69
CA VAL A 179 -5.38 5.24 17.12
C VAL A 179 -6.46 6.16 17.63
N GLU A 180 -7.21 5.70 18.64
CA GLU A 180 -8.35 6.43 19.16
C GLU A 180 -7.93 7.81 19.69
N GLY A 181 -8.67 8.85 19.31
CA GLY A 181 -8.39 10.23 19.69
C GLY A 181 -7.15 10.87 19.02
N LYS A 182 -6.39 10.15 18.18
CA LYS A 182 -5.26 10.71 17.43
C LYS A 182 -5.63 10.99 15.97
N ILE A 183 -5.48 12.24 15.57
CA ILE A 183 -5.63 12.69 14.18
C ILE A 183 -4.27 12.70 13.50
N LYS A 184 -4.19 12.12 12.30
CA LYS A 184 -2.99 12.17 11.44
C LYS A 184 -2.99 13.49 10.67
N LYS A 185 -1.96 14.30 10.87
CA LYS A 185 -1.75 15.55 10.13
C LYS A 185 -0.51 15.42 9.26
N LEU A 186 -0.66 15.67 7.97
CA LEU A 186 0.39 15.44 6.99
C LEU A 186 1.15 16.74 6.72
N ASP A 187 2.45 16.72 6.95
CA ASP A 187 3.35 17.81 6.59
C ASP A 187 3.83 17.66 5.14
N THR A 188 2.94 18.02 4.21
CA THR A 188 3.23 17.97 2.76
C THR A 188 4.29 18.97 2.29
N THR A 189 4.78 19.86 3.16
CA THR A 189 5.90 20.74 2.83
C THR A 189 7.17 19.95 2.57
N ILE A 190 7.39 18.85 3.30
CA ILE A 190 8.52 17.92 3.11
C ILE A 190 8.55 17.41 1.67
N LEU A 191 7.40 16.96 1.14
CA LEU A 191 7.29 16.46 -0.23
C LEU A 191 7.61 17.55 -1.25
N SER A 192 7.15 18.77 -0.99
CA SER A 192 7.40 19.93 -1.84
C SER A 192 8.90 20.27 -1.90
N GLU A 193 9.60 20.24 -0.77
CA GLU A 193 11.04 20.50 -0.72
C GLU A 193 11.88 19.40 -1.38
N ILE A 194 11.48 18.13 -1.26
CA ILE A 194 12.12 17.01 -1.98
C ILE A 194 11.93 17.19 -3.49
N LYS A 195 10.70 17.48 -3.93
CA LYS A 195 10.34 17.62 -5.36
C LYS A 195 11.10 18.74 -6.07
N LYS A 196 11.53 19.79 -5.36
CA LYS A 196 12.40 20.85 -5.92
C LYS A 196 13.78 20.32 -6.34
N GLN A 197 14.21 19.17 -5.82
CA GLN A 197 15.56 18.65 -5.97
C GLN A 197 15.64 17.30 -6.69
N VAL A 198 14.55 16.52 -6.69
CA VAL A 198 14.45 15.24 -7.40
C VAL A 198 13.02 15.02 -7.90
N ASP A 199 12.88 14.66 -9.17
CA ASP A 199 11.58 14.39 -9.78
C ASP A 199 11.16 12.93 -9.55
N ILE A 200 10.56 12.67 -8.39
CA ILE A 200 10.12 11.32 -8.00
C ILE A 200 8.64 11.35 -7.55
N PRO A 201 7.85 10.30 -7.82
CA PRO A 201 6.53 10.15 -7.20
C PRO A 201 6.65 9.66 -5.74
N PHE A 202 5.63 9.97 -4.92
CA PHE A 202 5.63 9.62 -3.49
C PHE A 202 4.57 8.59 -3.12
N VAL A 203 4.81 7.89 -2.00
CA VAL A 203 3.88 6.96 -1.36
C VAL A 203 3.44 7.49 0.00
N LEU A 204 2.15 7.33 0.30
CA LEU A 204 1.59 7.55 1.63
C LEU A 204 1.32 6.21 2.33
N HIS A 205 2.12 5.89 3.33
CA HIS A 205 1.91 4.76 4.22
C HIS A 205 0.94 5.13 5.34
N GLY A 206 0.26 4.12 5.89
CA GLY A 206 -0.69 4.33 6.98
C GLY A 206 -1.91 5.17 6.61
N GLY A 207 -2.42 5.01 5.39
CA GLY A 207 -3.54 5.80 4.85
C GLY A 207 -4.88 5.64 5.58
N SER A 208 -5.08 4.54 6.31
CA SER A 208 -6.31 4.29 7.06
C SER A 208 -6.53 5.29 8.20
N GLY A 209 -7.74 5.83 8.32
CA GLY A 209 -8.08 6.83 9.34
C GLY A 209 -7.43 8.20 9.16
N ILE A 210 -6.83 8.47 8.00
CA ILE A 210 -6.46 9.84 7.60
C ILE A 210 -7.70 10.51 7.02
N ASP A 211 -7.96 11.76 7.42
CA ASP A 211 -9.04 12.57 6.86
C ASP A 211 -8.90 12.73 5.34
N ASP A 212 -10.02 12.64 4.63
CA ASP A 212 -10.02 12.71 3.16
C ASP A 212 -9.36 13.97 2.61
N GLU A 213 -9.53 15.12 3.30
CA GLU A 213 -8.88 16.37 2.92
C GLU A 213 -7.34 16.30 3.00
N GLU A 214 -6.80 15.62 4.02
CA GLU A 214 -5.36 15.42 4.16
C GLU A 214 -4.84 14.48 3.06
N ILE A 215 -5.59 13.41 2.74
CA ILE A 215 -5.27 12.53 1.61
C ILE A 215 -5.23 13.33 0.30
N ARG A 216 -6.22 14.19 0.05
CA ARG A 216 -6.25 15.03 -1.16
C ARG A 216 -5.09 16.00 -1.23
N LYS A 217 -4.72 16.64 -0.11
CA LYS A 217 -3.52 17.49 -0.03
C LYS A 217 -2.26 16.71 -0.38
N ALA A 218 -2.10 15.50 0.15
CA ALA A 218 -0.95 14.65 -0.14
C ALA A 218 -0.87 14.26 -1.63
N ILE A 219 -2.00 13.90 -2.25
CA ILE A 219 -2.06 13.60 -3.68
C ILE A 219 -1.66 14.83 -4.51
N ASN A 220 -2.16 16.02 -4.16
CA ASN A 220 -1.80 17.27 -4.83
C ASN A 220 -0.30 17.60 -4.68
N ALA A 221 0.31 17.22 -3.55
CA ALA A 221 1.74 17.37 -3.31
C ALA A 221 2.62 16.37 -4.07
N GLY A 222 2.05 15.33 -4.69
CA GLY A 222 2.75 14.36 -5.54
C GLY A 222 2.69 12.91 -5.05
N VAL A 223 1.85 12.59 -4.06
CA VAL A 223 1.56 11.21 -3.69
C VAL A 223 0.76 10.53 -4.80
N VAL A 224 1.26 9.40 -5.29
CA VAL A 224 0.60 8.60 -6.33
C VAL A 224 0.25 7.19 -5.87
N LYS A 225 0.67 6.76 -4.69
CA LYS A 225 0.29 5.46 -4.09
C LYS A 225 -0.09 5.67 -2.63
N ILE A 226 -1.19 5.07 -2.19
CA ILE A 226 -1.66 5.17 -0.80
C ILE A 226 -1.99 3.79 -0.26
N ASN A 227 -1.42 3.42 0.89
CA ASN A 227 -1.62 2.10 1.49
C ASN A 227 -2.82 2.11 2.45
N PHE A 228 -3.78 1.21 2.21
CA PHE A 228 -4.97 1.01 3.05
C PHE A 228 -5.02 -0.44 3.53
N ASN A 229 -5.18 -0.63 4.84
CA ASN A 229 -5.21 -1.97 5.45
C ASN A 229 -6.19 -2.04 6.63
N THR A 230 -5.99 -1.21 7.64
CA THR A 230 -6.75 -1.29 8.90
C THR A 230 -8.26 -1.14 8.68
N GLU A 231 -8.70 -0.22 7.84
CA GLU A 231 -10.14 -0.04 7.55
C GLU A 231 -10.76 -1.24 6.83
N LEU A 232 -9.99 -1.96 5.99
CA LEU A 232 -10.48 -3.18 5.33
C LEU A 232 -10.67 -4.29 6.35
N ARG A 233 -9.70 -4.48 7.25
CA ARG A 233 -9.78 -5.48 8.33
C ARG A 233 -10.96 -5.20 9.27
N LEU A 234 -11.16 -3.92 9.62
CA LEU A 234 -12.29 -3.49 10.43
C LEU A 234 -13.62 -3.78 9.74
N ALA A 235 -13.77 -3.36 8.48
CA ALA A 235 -14.98 -3.56 7.71
C ALA A 235 -15.32 -5.04 7.55
N TRP A 236 -14.32 -5.86 7.22
CA TRP A 236 -14.47 -7.31 7.10
C TRP A 236 -14.91 -7.95 8.42
N SER A 237 -14.19 -7.67 9.52
CA SER A 237 -14.50 -8.22 10.84
C SER A 237 -15.87 -7.80 11.35
N GLN A 238 -16.23 -6.53 11.16
CA GLN A 238 -17.55 -6.02 11.53
C GLN A 238 -18.68 -6.69 10.73
N GLY A 239 -18.50 -6.87 9.42
CA GLY A 239 -19.51 -7.52 8.59
C GLY A 239 -19.72 -8.97 8.96
N LEU A 240 -18.64 -9.69 9.28
CA LEU A 240 -18.71 -11.06 9.78
C LEU A 240 -19.45 -11.15 11.12
N HIS A 241 -19.07 -10.32 12.10
CA HIS A 241 -19.69 -10.33 13.43
C HIS A 241 -21.18 -9.96 13.39
N GLU A 242 -21.55 -8.92 12.62
CA GLU A 242 -22.96 -8.53 12.47
C GLU A 242 -23.80 -9.61 11.79
N TYR A 243 -23.23 -10.30 10.79
CA TYR A 243 -23.94 -11.37 10.11
C TYR A 243 -24.22 -12.53 11.06
N GLN A 244 -23.20 -13.01 11.79
CA GLN A 244 -23.33 -14.14 12.71
C GLN A 244 -24.24 -13.82 13.91
N ALA A 245 -24.19 -12.59 14.43
CA ALA A 245 -25.09 -12.15 15.51
C ALA A 245 -26.57 -12.22 15.10
N ASN A 246 -26.87 -11.92 13.83
CA ASN A 246 -28.23 -11.94 13.30
C ASN A 246 -28.65 -13.32 12.74
N ASN A 247 -27.69 -14.17 12.39
CA ASN A 247 -27.92 -15.47 11.75
C ASN A 247 -27.17 -16.62 12.46
N PRO A 248 -27.37 -16.85 13.77
CA PRO A 248 -26.52 -17.75 14.57
C PRO A 248 -26.58 -19.24 14.18
N LYS A 249 -27.51 -19.61 13.29
CA LYS A 249 -27.65 -20.98 12.76
C LYS A 249 -27.14 -21.13 11.33
N ASP A 250 -26.86 -20.03 10.62
CA ASP A 250 -26.29 -20.10 9.29
C ASP A 250 -24.78 -20.33 9.41
N ILE A 251 -24.33 -21.48 8.92
CA ILE A 251 -22.93 -21.91 8.96
C ILE A 251 -22.35 -22.02 7.54
N ILE A 252 -23.03 -21.48 6.53
CA ILE A 252 -22.59 -21.48 5.14
C ILE A 252 -21.52 -20.38 4.99
N PRO A 253 -20.24 -20.72 4.77
CA PRO A 253 -19.16 -19.72 4.80
C PRO A 253 -19.31 -18.62 3.75
N THR A 254 -19.88 -18.94 2.59
CA THR A 254 -20.08 -17.95 1.53
C THR A 254 -21.13 -16.89 1.87
N ASN A 255 -22.10 -17.20 2.73
CA ASN A 255 -23.11 -16.22 3.15
C ASN A 255 -22.50 -15.20 4.12
N GLU A 256 -21.72 -15.66 5.10
CA GLU A 256 -21.06 -14.80 6.07
C GLU A 256 -19.95 -13.94 5.43
N LEU A 257 -19.17 -14.53 4.51
CA LEU A 257 -18.14 -13.80 3.77
C LEU A 257 -18.76 -12.75 2.85
N ALA A 258 -19.90 -13.02 2.21
CA ALA A 258 -20.58 -12.03 1.38
C ALA A 258 -21.01 -10.78 2.19
N ALA A 259 -21.39 -10.95 3.45
CA ALA A 259 -21.71 -9.82 4.33
C ALA A 259 -20.47 -9.01 4.73
N ALA A 260 -19.36 -9.68 5.04
CA ALA A 260 -18.06 -9.05 5.28
C ALA A 260 -17.56 -8.29 4.04
N ASP A 261 -17.61 -8.93 2.88
CA ASP A 261 -17.22 -8.40 1.58
C ASP A 261 -18.01 -7.15 1.20
N GLU A 262 -19.31 -7.11 1.48
CA GLU A 262 -20.12 -5.92 1.20
C GLU A 262 -19.65 -4.68 1.98
N LYS A 263 -19.18 -4.86 3.23
CA LYS A 263 -18.58 -3.75 3.99
C LYS A 263 -17.22 -3.35 3.43
N VAL A 264 -16.38 -4.33 3.10
CA VAL A 264 -15.07 -4.08 2.46
C VAL A 264 -15.26 -3.33 1.15
N ARG A 265 -16.23 -3.73 0.31
CA ARG A 265 -16.56 -3.10 -0.97
C ARG A 265 -16.84 -1.61 -0.80
N ARG A 266 -17.60 -1.21 0.23
CA ARG A 266 -17.92 0.20 0.50
C ARG A 266 -16.66 1.02 0.80
N VAL A 267 -15.81 0.50 1.69
CA VAL A 267 -14.52 1.13 2.01
C VAL A 267 -13.67 1.27 0.74
N VAL A 268 -13.56 0.22 -0.07
CA VAL A 268 -12.81 0.25 -1.32
C VAL A 268 -13.36 1.31 -2.28
N GLU A 269 -14.68 1.36 -2.48
CA GLU A 269 -15.31 2.36 -3.35
C GLU A 269 -15.06 3.80 -2.88
N GLU A 270 -15.10 4.05 -1.58
CA GLU A 270 -14.77 5.36 -0.99
C GLU A 270 -13.29 5.72 -1.23
N LYS A 271 -12.36 4.82 -0.88
CA LYS A 271 -10.92 5.09 -1.06
C LYS A 271 -10.54 5.26 -2.53
N VAL A 272 -11.17 4.52 -3.44
CA VAL A 272 -10.98 4.70 -4.88
C VAL A 272 -11.44 6.09 -5.33
N LYS A 273 -12.61 6.58 -4.89
CA LYS A 273 -13.08 7.93 -5.23
C LYS A 273 -12.10 9.01 -4.76
N ILE A 274 -11.65 8.92 -3.51
CA ILE A 274 -10.67 9.86 -2.93
C ILE A 274 -9.37 9.84 -3.76
N CYS A 275 -8.86 8.65 -4.07
CA CYS A 275 -7.65 8.47 -4.88
C CYS A 275 -7.78 9.02 -6.32
N LYS A 276 -8.99 9.01 -6.88
CA LYS A 276 -9.31 9.57 -8.21
C LYS A 276 -9.53 11.08 -8.20
N GLN A 277 -9.55 11.71 -7.03
CA GLN A 277 -9.97 13.10 -6.82
C GLN A 277 -11.44 13.38 -7.20
N GLU A 278 -12.32 12.40 -6.95
CA GLU A 278 -13.78 12.49 -7.17
C GLU A 278 -14.56 12.75 -5.89
#